data_AF-A0A453J301-F1
#
_entry.id   AF-A0A453J301-F1
#
_cell.length_a   1.000
_cell.length_b   1.000
_cell.length_c   1.000
_cell.angle_alpha   90.00
_cell.angle_beta   90.00
_cell.angle_gamma   90.00
#
_symmetry.space_group_name_H-M   'P 1'
#
loop_
_entity.id
_entity.type
_entity.pdbx_description
1 polymer ?
#
loop_
_entity_poly.entity_id
_entity_poly.type
_entity_poly.pdbx_seq_one_letter_code
_entity_poly.pdbx_strand_id
1 'polypeptide(L)'
;AGAAASSGGGPTGTPLPDKKLLLFILDRLQKKDTYGVYSDPVDPEELPDYHELIEHPMDFSTIREKLLSDKYTILEQFENDVFLLTSNAMSYNSEDTVYYRQV
;
A
#
# COMPACT_ATOMS: atom_id res chain seq x y z
N ALA A 1 38.14 -25.91 -17.94
CA ALA A 1 36.68 -26.16 -17.84
C ALA A 1 36.17 -25.42 -16.61
N GLY A 2 35.56 -24.26 -16.82
CA GLY A 2 34.96 -23.46 -15.74
C GLY A 2 33.51 -23.87 -15.56
N ALA A 3 33.18 -24.45 -14.41
CA ALA A 3 31.80 -24.60 -14.00
C ALA A 3 31.33 -23.23 -13.47
N ALA A 4 30.50 -22.54 -14.24
CA ALA A 4 29.76 -21.39 -13.75
C ALA A 4 28.74 -21.89 -12.73
N ALA A 5 28.98 -21.58 -11.45
CA ALA A 5 27.99 -21.72 -10.42
C ALA A 5 26.83 -20.76 -10.72
N SER A 6 25.65 -21.31 -11.01
CA SER A 6 24.39 -20.58 -11.04
C SER A 6 24.16 -19.93 -9.68
N SER A 7 24.37 -18.62 -9.58
CA SER A 7 24.02 -17.81 -8.41
C SER A 7 22.50 -17.73 -8.29
N GLY A 8 21.89 -18.73 -7.66
CA GLY A 8 20.51 -18.68 -7.21
C GLY A 8 20.39 -17.76 -6.00
N GLY A 9 20.40 -16.45 -6.26
CA GLY A 9 20.04 -15.45 -5.25
C GLY A 9 18.52 -15.44 -5.13
N GLY A 10 17.98 -16.18 -4.16
CA GLY A 10 16.58 -16.03 -3.77
C GLY A 10 16.30 -14.57 -3.35
N PRO A 11 15.02 -14.16 -3.33
CA PRO A 11 14.68 -12.80 -2.93
C PRO A 11 15.29 -12.45 -1.57
N THR A 12 16.04 -11.35 -1.52
CA THR A 12 16.62 -10.81 -0.29
C THR A 12 15.53 -10.07 0.47
N GLY A 13 14.74 -10.81 1.25
CA GLY A 13 13.65 -10.27 2.08
C GLY A 13 12.87 -11.37 2.78
N THR A 14 11.99 -10.99 3.70
CA THR A 14 11.14 -11.94 4.42
C THR A 14 10.20 -12.64 3.42
N PRO A 15 10.16 -13.98 3.39
CA PRO A 15 9.28 -14.70 2.49
C PRO A 15 7.82 -14.26 2.65
N LEU A 16 7.13 -14.07 1.54
CA LEU A 16 5.73 -13.66 1.55
C LEU A 16 4.87 -14.74 2.23
N PRO A 17 4.06 -14.39 3.25
CA PRO A 17 3.09 -15.32 3.85
C PRO A 17 2.01 -15.77 2.84
N ASP A 18 1.19 -16.73 3.26
CA ASP A 18 0.05 -17.20 2.45
C ASP A 18 -0.87 -16.04 2.05
N LYS A 19 -1.25 -16.00 0.77
CA LYS A 19 -2.07 -14.93 0.19
C LYS A 19 -3.41 -14.77 0.91
N LYS A 20 -4.04 -15.87 1.38
CA LYS A 20 -5.31 -15.80 2.13
C LYS A 20 -5.11 -15.17 3.52
N LEU A 21 -3.97 -15.42 4.17
CA LEU A 21 -3.63 -14.76 5.42
C LEU A 21 -3.46 -13.26 5.23
N LEU A 22 -2.74 -12.85 4.19
CA LEU A 22 -2.55 -11.43 3.87
C LEU A 22 -3.86 -10.73 3.49
N LEU A 23 -4.72 -11.38 2.69
CA LEU A 23 -6.07 -10.89 2.40
C LEU A 23 -6.92 -10.76 3.68
N PHE A 24 -6.86 -11.75 4.58
CA PHE A 24 -7.57 -11.69 5.85
C PHE A 24 -7.09 -10.51 6.72
N ILE A 25 -5.79 -10.25 6.77
CA ILE A 25 -5.23 -9.10 7.48
C ILE A 25 -5.73 -7.81 6.83
N LEU A 26 -5.65 -7.71 5.50
CA LEU A 26 -6.10 -6.55 4.74
C LEU A 26 -7.59 -6.26 4.98
N ASP A 27 -8.45 -7.28 5.00
CA ASP A 27 -9.87 -7.15 5.32
C ASP A 27 -10.09 -6.62 6.74
N ARG A 28 -9.26 -7.01 7.72
CA ARG A 28 -9.35 -6.50 9.09
C ARG A 28 -8.89 -5.06 9.22
N LEU A 29 -7.89 -4.66 8.44
CA LEU A 29 -7.45 -3.27 8.36
C LEU A 29 -8.51 -2.39 7.69
N GLN A 30 -9.05 -2.83 6.54
CA GLN A 30 -10.09 -2.10 5.82
C GLN A 30 -11.37 -1.92 6.65
N LYS A 31 -11.73 -2.88 7.51
CA LYS A 31 -12.83 -2.72 8.48
C LYS A 31 -12.65 -1.56 9.47
N LYS A 32 -11.44 -1.02 9.62
CA LYS A 32 -11.17 0.18 10.43
C LYS A 32 -11.40 1.48 9.66
N ASP A 33 -11.42 1.42 8.33
CA ASP A 33 -11.85 2.53 7.48
C ASP A 33 -13.38 2.61 7.46
N THR A 34 -13.95 3.15 8.54
CA THR A 34 -15.41 3.16 8.77
C THR A 34 -16.19 3.98 7.74
N TYR A 35 -15.53 4.93 7.08
CA TYR A 35 -16.15 5.81 6.09
C TYR A 35 -15.81 5.43 4.64
N GLY A 36 -14.91 4.45 4.45
CA GLY A 36 -14.51 3.99 3.13
C GLY A 36 -13.60 4.95 2.37
N VAL A 37 -13.01 5.95 3.04
CA VAL A 37 -12.22 7.01 2.39
C VAL A 37 -10.89 6.51 1.81
N TYR A 38 -10.50 5.29 2.16
CA TYR A 38 -9.27 4.63 1.73
C TYR A 38 -9.54 3.35 0.93
N SER A 39 -10.80 3.08 0.59
CA SER A 39 -11.21 1.81 -0.01
C SER A 39 -10.80 1.71 -1.48
N ASP A 40 -10.91 2.81 -2.22
CA ASP A 40 -10.63 2.92 -3.65
C ASP A 40 -9.66 4.10 -3.90
N PRO A 41 -9.04 4.21 -5.09
CA PRO A 41 -8.17 5.33 -5.41
C PRO A 41 -8.90 6.68 -5.24
N VAL A 42 -8.19 7.67 -4.71
CA VAL A 42 -8.74 9.03 -4.57
C VAL A 42 -9.12 9.58 -5.94
N ASP A 43 -10.34 10.10 -6.04
CA ASP A 43 -10.82 10.75 -7.26
C ASP A 43 -10.25 12.19 -7.35
N PRO A 44 -9.48 12.52 -8.40
CA PRO A 44 -8.97 13.87 -8.60
C PRO A 44 -10.06 14.92 -8.83
N GLU A 45 -11.29 14.54 -9.21
CA GLU A 45 -12.42 15.49 -9.28
C GLU A 45 -12.95 15.83 -7.88
N GLU A 46 -12.90 14.90 -6.93
CA GLU A 46 -13.31 15.12 -5.55
C GLU A 46 -12.23 15.82 -4.71
N LEU A 47 -10.96 15.46 -4.90
CA LEU A 47 -9.80 16.06 -4.24
C LEU A 47 -8.71 16.48 -5.26
N PRO A 48 -8.89 17.64 -5.93
CA PRO A 48 -7.98 18.09 -7.00
C PRO A 48 -6.53 18.31 -6.58
N ASP A 49 -6.28 18.60 -5.30
CA ASP A 49 -4.95 18.86 -4.74
C ASP A 49 -4.23 17.59 -4.26
N TYR A 50 -4.94 16.46 -4.14
CA TYR A 50 -4.39 15.25 -3.54
C TYR A 50 -3.15 14.75 -4.27
N HIS A 51 -3.21 14.68 -5.61
CA HIS A 51 -2.11 14.20 -6.44
C HIS A 51 -0.97 15.22 -6.59
N GLU A 52 -1.17 16.48 -6.18
CA GLU A 52 -0.09 17.47 -6.11
C GLU A 52 0.72 17.32 -4.80
N LEU A 53 0.07 16.88 -3.73
CA LEU A 53 0.65 16.75 -2.39
C LEU A 53 1.16 15.33 -2.09
N ILE A 54 0.48 14.31 -2.63
CA ILE A 54 0.79 12.91 -2.41
C ILE A 54 1.46 12.33 -3.66
N GLU A 55 2.76 12.10 -3.55
CA GLU A 55 3.60 11.61 -4.65
C GLU A 55 3.25 10.17 -5.08
N HIS A 56 2.86 9.34 -4.12
CA HIS A 56 2.56 7.93 -4.35
C HIS A 56 1.22 7.54 -3.72
N PRO A 57 0.08 7.81 -4.41
CA PRO A 57 -1.24 7.41 -3.96
C PRO A 57 -1.32 5.90 -3.67
N MET A 58 -2.10 5.54 -2.66
CA MET A 58 -2.34 4.14 -2.29
C MET A 58 -3.71 4.02 -1.63
N ASP A 59 -4.34 2.86 -1.80
CA ASP A 59 -5.67 2.52 -1.29
C ASP A 59 -5.81 0.99 -1.12
N PHE A 60 -6.84 0.54 -0.40
CA PHE A 60 -7.04 -0.88 -0.11
C PHE A 60 -7.30 -1.73 -1.38
N SER A 61 -8.02 -1.19 -2.37
CA SER A 61 -8.29 -1.91 -3.62
C SER A 61 -6.99 -2.15 -4.41
N THR A 62 -6.11 -1.16 -4.49
CA THR A 62 -4.81 -1.25 -5.16
C THR A 62 -3.90 -2.26 -4.47
N ILE A 63 -3.80 -2.24 -3.12
CA ILE A 63 -3.02 -3.24 -2.36
C ILE A 63 -3.55 -4.65 -2.62
N ARG A 64 -4.88 -4.81 -2.63
CA ARG A 64 -5.53 -6.10 -2.91
C ARG A 64 -5.21 -6.58 -4.32
N GLU A 65 -5.31 -5.71 -5.33
CA GLU A 65 -5.01 -6.05 -6.71
C GLU A 65 -3.54 -6.46 -6.87
N LYS A 66 -2.61 -5.71 -6.29
CA LYS A 66 -1.17 -6.02 -6.29
C LYS A 66 -0.90 -7.38 -5.66
N LEU A 67 -1.56 -7.69 -4.54
CA LEU A 67 -1.43 -8.99 -3.88
C LEU A 67 -2.01 -10.13 -4.73
N LEU A 68 -3.21 -9.95 -5.30
CA LEU A 68 -3.85 -10.97 -6.13
C LEU A 68 -3.06 -11.23 -7.42
N SER A 69 -2.45 -10.20 -7.99
CA SER A 69 -1.66 -10.23 -9.22
C SER A 69 -0.18 -10.57 -9.02
N ASP A 70 0.20 -11.10 -7.85
CA ASP A 70 1.55 -11.55 -7.52
C ASP A 70 2.62 -10.45 -7.72
N LYS A 71 2.27 -9.19 -7.44
CA LYS A 71 3.19 -8.05 -7.52
C LYS A 71 4.12 -7.95 -6.32
N TYR A 72 3.82 -8.67 -5.24
CA TYR A 72 4.68 -8.77 -4.08
C TYR A 72 5.47 -10.08 -4.11
N THR A 73 6.79 -9.97 -4.04
CA THR A 73 7.71 -11.13 -3.98
C THR A 73 8.22 -11.40 -2.57
N ILE A 74 8.15 -10.38 -1.69
CA ILE A 74 8.57 -10.44 -0.28
C ILE A 74 7.57 -9.65 0.58
N LEU A 75 7.51 -9.97 1.87
CA LEU A 75 6.57 -9.36 2.81
C LEU A 75 6.74 -7.84 2.90
N GLU A 76 7.97 -7.34 2.87
CA GLU A 76 8.28 -5.92 3.03
C GLU A 76 7.62 -5.06 1.94
N GLN A 77 7.44 -5.58 0.73
CA GLN A 77 6.76 -4.83 -0.34
C GLN A 77 5.26 -4.66 -0.06
N PHE A 78 4.61 -5.67 0.52
CA PHE A 78 3.22 -5.59 0.96
C PHE A 78 3.09 -4.63 2.15
N GLU A 79 3.97 -4.76 3.15
CA GLU A 79 3.98 -3.88 4.32
C GLU A 79 4.21 -2.42 3.93
N ASN A 80 5.11 -2.14 3.00
CA ASN A 80 5.39 -0.79 2.53
C ASN A 80 4.15 -0.11 1.96
N ASP A 81 3.33 -0.80 1.17
CA ASP A 81 2.10 -0.18 0.65
C ASP A 81 1.02 -0.01 1.74
N VAL A 82 0.93 -0.95 2.68
CA VAL A 82 0.03 -0.80 3.84
C VAL A 82 0.42 0.41 4.68
N PHE A 83 1.73 0.64 4.90
CA PHE A 83 2.22 1.81 5.61
C PHE A 83 2.08 3.10 4.79
N LEU A 84 2.28 3.02 3.47
CA LEU A 84 2.12 4.15 2.56
C LEU A 84 0.69 4.68 2.59
N LEU A 85 -0.31 3.79 2.59
CA LEU A 85 -1.71 4.15 2.77
C LEU A 85 -1.92 5.05 4.00
N THR A 86 -1.43 4.59 5.16
CA THR A 86 -1.56 5.36 6.41
C THR A 86 -0.71 6.63 6.42
N SER A 87 0.47 6.59 5.80
CA SER A 87 1.38 7.75 5.74
C SER A 87 0.81 8.85 4.88
N ASN A 88 0.22 8.52 3.73
CA ASN A 88 -0.47 9.47 2.87
C ASN A 88 -1.65 10.11 3.58
N ALA A 89 -2.44 9.31 4.30
CA ALA A 89 -3.54 9.82 5.11
C ALA A 89 -3.05 10.80 6.19
N MET A 90 -1.97 10.47 6.90
CA MET A 90 -1.39 11.39 7.91
C MET A 90 -0.83 12.65 7.27
N SER A 91 -0.14 12.55 6.12
CA SER A 91 0.44 13.69 5.42
C SER A 91 -0.63 14.64 4.88
N TYR A 92 -1.68 14.11 4.25
CA TYR A 92 -2.78 14.93 3.72
C TYR A 92 -3.63 15.56 4.83
N ASN A 93 -3.82 14.86 5.96
CA ASN A 93 -4.66 15.32 7.06
C ASN A 93 -3.91 16.07 8.17
N SER A 94 -2.58 16.25 8.08
CA SER A 94 -1.79 16.91 9.12
C SER A 94 -2.20 18.39 9.28
N GLU A 95 -2.30 18.85 10.54
CA GLU A 95 -2.70 20.22 10.91
C GLU A 95 -1.72 21.29 10.39
N ASP A 96 -0.50 20.89 10.03
CA ASP A 96 0.55 21.74 9.47
C ASP A 96 0.43 21.96 7.95
N THR A 97 -0.56 21.33 7.31
CA THR A 97 -0.92 21.63 5.91
C THR A 97 -2.03 22.68 5.88
N VAL A 98 -2.03 23.55 4.87
CA VAL A 98 -3.06 24.60 4.67
C VAL A 98 -4.50 24.03 4.53
N TYR A 99 -4.63 22.71 4.47
CA TYR A 99 -5.82 21.95 4.12
C TYR A 99 -6.44 21.17 5.28
N TYR A 100 -6.02 21.39 6.54
CA TYR A 100 -6.69 20.82 7.71
C TYR A 100 -8.19 21.17 7.69
N ARG A 101 -9.01 20.27 7.15
CA ARG A 101 -10.46 20.31 7.22
C ARG A 101 -10.85 19.39 8.36
N GLN A 102 -11.38 20.00 9.42
CA GLN A 102 -12.14 19.29 10.43
C GLN A 102 -13.23 18.48 9.72
N VAL A 103 -13.11 17.16 9.80
CA VAL A 103 -14.24 16.23 9.60
C VAL A 103 -15.28 16.46 10.69
#